data_AF-A0A1S8DHR8-F1
#
_entry.id   AF-A0A1S8DHR8-F1
#
_cell.length_a   1.000
_cell.length_b   1.000
_cell.length_c   1.000
_cell.angle_alpha   90.00
_cell.angle_beta   90.00
_cell.angle_gamma   90.00
#
_symmetry.space_group_name_H-M   'P 1'
#
loop_
_entity.id
_entity.type
_entity.pdbx_description
1 polymer ?
#
loop_
_entity_poly.entity_id
_entity_poly.type
_entity_poly.pdbx_seq_one_letter_code
_entity_poly.pdbx_strand_id
1 'polypeptide(L)'
;MRIGDLTWSNPTARSSDETAASEAQTNAPLTSNREIAESVKVSLSERAERAQQSRNTKDIDDTDLPELIKQLLKQIRELKQQIAELQQQMAELARQQGLTAEERATRLDALRTELTSLSSALTSAYSALAKAMKQQDLTDEQRTSVLKLMNA
;
A
#
# COMPACT_ATOMS: atom_id res chain seq x y z
N MET A 1 -31.82 -6.44 46.31
CA MET A 1 -30.75 -5.42 46.27
C MET A 1 -31.26 -4.22 45.50
N ARG A 2 -31.07 -3.00 46.03
CA ARG A 2 -31.83 -1.79 45.73
C ARG A 2 -31.48 -1.18 44.36
N ILE A 3 -32.52 -0.85 43.60
CA ILE A 3 -32.51 0.01 42.41
C ILE A 3 -32.47 1.44 42.96
N GLY A 4 -31.45 2.21 42.62
CA GLY A 4 -31.30 3.58 43.09
C GLY A 4 -32.20 4.53 42.33
N ASP A 5 -33.18 5.10 43.03
CA ASP A 5 -33.90 6.33 42.71
C ASP A 5 -32.95 7.50 42.44
N LEU A 6 -33.18 8.31 41.39
CA LEU A 6 -32.88 9.75 41.33
C LEU A 6 -33.61 10.37 40.13
N THR A 7 -34.88 10.74 40.34
CA THR A 7 -35.39 12.13 40.43
C THR A 7 -35.37 12.94 39.13
N TRP A 8 -36.57 13.08 38.58
CA TRP A 8 -37.05 14.08 37.63
C TRP A 8 -36.61 15.51 38.01
N SER A 9 -36.09 16.27 37.03
CA SER A 9 -36.10 17.74 37.08
C SER A 9 -36.23 18.30 35.67
N ASN A 10 -37.46 18.65 35.35
CA ASN A 10 -37.82 19.60 34.30
C ASN A 10 -37.70 21.03 34.85
N PRO A 11 -37.17 21.98 34.06
CA PRO A 11 -37.62 23.36 34.13
C PRO A 11 -38.29 23.79 32.82
N THR A 12 -39.57 24.17 32.94
CA THR A 12 -40.40 24.79 31.91
C THR A 12 -40.06 26.27 31.70
N ALA A 13 -40.39 26.78 30.50
CA ALA A 13 -40.68 28.19 30.11
C ALA A 13 -39.47 29.03 29.61
N ARG A 14 -39.57 29.95 28.63
CA ARG A 14 -40.61 30.39 27.67
C ARG A 14 -40.05 31.61 26.89
N SER A 15 -40.44 31.77 25.61
CA SER A 15 -40.44 33.01 24.79
C SER A 15 -39.06 33.60 24.41
N SER A 16 -38.80 34.22 23.25
CA SER A 16 -39.60 34.81 22.15
C SER A 16 -38.67 34.87 20.91
N ASP A 17 -39.17 34.57 19.72
CA ASP A 17 -39.41 35.53 18.62
C ASP A 17 -38.14 36.21 18.06
N GLU A 18 -37.78 35.89 16.81
CA GLU A 18 -37.93 36.81 15.65
C GLU A 18 -36.97 36.44 14.50
N THR A 19 -37.59 35.97 13.41
CA THR A 19 -37.40 36.36 12.00
C THR A 19 -36.01 36.76 11.47
N ALA A 20 -35.46 35.98 10.53
CA ALA A 20 -34.78 36.41 9.27
C ALA A 20 -34.17 35.16 8.62
N ALA A 21 -34.73 34.67 7.51
CA ALA A 21 -34.31 34.98 6.14
C ALA A 21 -32.97 34.32 5.74
N SER A 22 -32.98 33.84 4.49
CA SER A 22 -31.84 33.51 3.64
C SER A 22 -31.27 32.08 3.65
N GLU A 23 -31.75 31.36 2.63
CA GLU A 23 -30.93 30.92 1.48
C GLU A 23 -30.07 29.65 1.58
N ALA A 24 -30.08 28.98 0.43
CA ALA A 24 -29.17 27.94 -0.01
C ALA A 24 -29.33 26.56 0.66
N GLN A 25 -30.42 25.89 0.28
CA GLN A 25 -30.34 24.46 0.07
C GLN A 25 -29.14 24.15 -0.82
N THR A 26 -28.19 23.45 -0.21
CA THR A 26 -27.00 22.84 -0.75
C THR A 26 -27.28 22.14 -2.09
N ASN A 27 -27.02 22.83 -3.19
CA ASN A 27 -26.63 22.19 -4.45
C ASN A 27 -25.13 21.92 -4.38
N ALA A 28 -24.74 20.94 -3.55
CA ALA A 28 -23.47 20.26 -3.76
C ALA A 28 -23.67 19.34 -4.98
N PRO A 29 -22.83 19.43 -6.02
CA PRO A 29 -22.96 18.56 -7.19
C PRO A 29 -22.83 17.12 -6.72
N LEU A 30 -23.84 16.32 -7.05
CA LEU A 30 -23.78 14.87 -6.97
C LEU A 30 -22.64 14.43 -7.88
N THR A 31 -21.43 14.30 -7.32
CA THR A 31 -20.32 13.62 -7.99
C THR A 31 -20.80 12.20 -8.22
N SER A 32 -21.20 11.96 -9.47
CA SER A 32 -21.87 10.75 -9.87
C SER A 32 -21.02 9.56 -9.47
N ASN A 33 -21.64 8.52 -8.93
CA ASN A 33 -20.98 7.25 -8.58
C ASN A 33 -20.13 6.70 -9.74
N ARG A 34 -20.44 7.12 -10.99
CA ARG A 34 -19.61 6.88 -12.18
C ARG A 34 -18.20 7.51 -12.10
N GLU A 35 -18.04 8.72 -11.59
CA GLU A 35 -16.74 9.39 -11.47
C GLU A 35 -15.87 8.74 -10.38
N ILE A 36 -16.50 8.28 -9.29
CA ILE A 36 -15.85 7.46 -8.26
C ILE A 36 -15.47 6.10 -8.83
N ALA A 37 -16.36 5.45 -9.59
CA ALA A 37 -16.07 4.16 -10.23
C ALA A 37 -14.99 4.27 -11.31
N GLU A 38 -14.93 5.37 -12.06
CA GLU A 38 -13.87 5.62 -13.03
C GLU A 38 -12.54 5.96 -12.35
N SER A 39 -12.55 6.75 -11.28
CA SER A 39 -11.35 6.99 -10.45
C SER A 39 -10.82 5.69 -9.84
N VAL A 40 -11.71 4.84 -9.30
CA VAL A 40 -11.36 3.52 -8.75
C VAL A 40 -10.87 2.58 -9.84
N LYS A 41 -11.50 2.58 -11.03
CA LYS A 41 -11.10 1.76 -12.18
C LYS A 41 -9.75 2.21 -12.73
N VAL A 42 -9.47 3.52 -12.77
CA VAL A 42 -8.16 4.06 -13.18
C VAL A 42 -7.09 3.71 -12.15
N SER A 43 -7.34 3.86 -10.86
CA SER A 43 -6.37 3.47 -9.81
C SER A 43 -6.12 1.96 -9.76
N LEU A 44 -7.13 1.12 -10.00
CA LEU A 44 -6.96 -0.34 -10.12
C LEU A 44 -6.21 -0.71 -11.39
N SER A 45 -6.50 -0.06 -12.52
CA SER A 45 -5.78 -0.28 -13.78
C SER A 45 -4.33 0.18 -13.64
N GLU A 46 -4.06 1.31 -13.01
CA GLU A 46 -2.71 1.80 -12.71
C GLU A 46 -1.91 0.86 -11.79
N ARG A 47 -2.57 0.16 -10.88
CA ARG A 47 -1.92 -0.80 -9.98
C ARG A 47 -1.73 -2.16 -10.65
N ALA A 48 -2.67 -2.59 -11.48
CA ALA A 48 -2.56 -3.79 -12.32
C ALA A 48 -1.50 -3.60 -13.43
N GLU A 49 -1.48 -2.42 -14.05
CA GLU A 49 -0.48 -2.02 -15.03
C GLU A 49 0.87 -1.81 -14.36
N ARG A 50 1.00 -1.23 -13.16
CA ARG A 50 2.27 -1.27 -12.40
C ARG A 50 2.70 -2.69 -12.06
N ALA A 51 1.78 -3.61 -11.79
CA ALA A 51 2.09 -5.03 -11.61
C ALA A 51 2.49 -5.75 -12.92
N GLN A 52 2.13 -5.21 -14.09
CA GLN A 52 2.57 -5.68 -15.41
C GLN A 52 3.81 -4.91 -15.95
N GLN A 53 3.99 -3.67 -15.51
CA GLN A 53 5.04 -2.70 -15.86
C GLN A 53 6.16 -2.67 -14.81
N SER A 54 6.09 -3.51 -13.79
CA SER A 54 7.18 -4.00 -12.94
C SER A 54 8.24 -4.77 -13.75
N ARG A 55 8.52 -4.29 -14.96
CA ARG A 55 9.64 -4.54 -15.86
C ARG A 55 9.84 -6.01 -16.18
N ASN A 56 9.19 -6.42 -17.28
CA ASN A 56 9.58 -7.55 -18.12
C ASN A 56 9.92 -8.81 -17.33
N THR A 57 9.03 -9.31 -16.46
CA THR A 57 9.14 -10.68 -15.91
C THR A 57 9.09 -11.76 -16.99
N LYS A 58 8.86 -11.37 -18.25
CA LYS A 58 9.04 -12.16 -19.45
C LYS A 58 10.42 -12.82 -19.53
N ASP A 59 11.45 -12.14 -19.05
CA ASP A 59 12.81 -12.70 -18.95
C ASP A 59 12.90 -13.90 -17.98
N ILE A 60 12.00 -14.00 -17.00
CA ILE A 60 11.84 -15.13 -16.08
C ILE A 60 10.90 -16.17 -16.72
N ASP A 61 9.84 -15.75 -17.39
CA ASP A 61 8.85 -16.65 -18.02
C ASP A 61 9.46 -17.50 -19.14
N ASP A 62 10.32 -16.89 -19.98
CA ASP A 62 10.97 -17.52 -21.13
C ASP A 62 12.10 -18.50 -20.76
N THR A 63 12.40 -18.68 -19.46
CA THR A 63 13.46 -19.63 -19.01
C THR A 63 12.94 -21.04 -18.74
N ASP A 64 13.78 -22.05 -18.90
CA ASP A 64 13.49 -23.44 -18.49
C ASP A 64 13.64 -23.66 -16.96
N LEU A 65 13.34 -22.65 -16.15
CA LEU A 65 13.37 -22.75 -14.70
C LEU A 65 12.10 -23.42 -14.15
N PRO A 66 12.17 -24.15 -13.03
CA PRO A 66 10.98 -24.65 -12.37
C PRO A 66 10.03 -23.53 -11.94
N GLU A 67 8.73 -23.78 -12.00
CA GLU A 67 7.71 -22.77 -11.73
C GLU A 67 7.85 -22.14 -10.34
N LEU A 68 8.21 -22.93 -9.33
CA LEU A 68 8.47 -22.44 -7.97
C LEU A 68 9.61 -21.40 -7.94
N ILE A 69 10.67 -21.64 -8.71
CA ILE A 69 11.82 -20.72 -8.81
C ILE A 69 11.40 -19.44 -9.54
N LYS A 70 10.65 -19.56 -10.64
CA LYS A 70 10.12 -18.40 -11.37
C LYS A 70 9.23 -17.53 -10.49
N GLN A 71 8.32 -18.14 -9.74
CA GLN A 71 7.43 -17.44 -8.82
C GLN A 71 8.22 -16.68 -7.75
N LEU A 72 9.21 -17.32 -7.13
CA LEU A 72 10.07 -16.69 -6.12
C LEU A 72 10.89 -15.52 -6.70
N LEU A 73 11.42 -15.66 -7.93
CA LEU A 73 12.11 -14.57 -8.62
C LEU A 73 11.20 -13.38 -8.91
N LYS A 74 9.96 -13.64 -9.36
CA LYS A 74 8.95 -12.59 -9.57
C LYS A 74 8.64 -11.85 -8.27
N GLN A 75 8.43 -12.59 -7.18
CA GLN A 75 8.20 -12.01 -5.86
C GLN A 75 9.39 -11.17 -5.38
N ILE A 76 10.62 -11.63 -5.57
CA ILE A 76 11.84 -10.88 -5.23
C ILE A 76 11.91 -9.56 -6.02
N ARG A 77 11.62 -9.59 -7.32
CA ARG A 77 11.63 -8.39 -8.17
C ARG A 77 10.57 -7.39 -7.72
N GLU A 78 9.37 -7.87 -7.42
CA GLU A 78 8.29 -7.04 -6.90
C GLU A 78 8.67 -6.41 -5.54
N LEU A 79 9.20 -7.19 -4.60
CA LEU A 79 9.65 -6.68 -3.30
C LEU A 79 10.78 -5.65 -3.44
N LYS A 80 11.75 -5.86 -4.33
CA LYS A 80 12.81 -4.88 -4.64
C LYS A 80 12.21 -3.56 -5.14
N GLN A 81 11.20 -3.61 -6.01
CA GLN A 81 10.54 -2.42 -6.54
C GLN A 81 9.76 -1.68 -5.46
N GLN A 82 8.98 -2.38 -4.64
CA GLN A 82 8.26 -1.78 -3.53
C GLN A 82 9.22 -1.11 -2.54
N ILE A 83 10.35 -1.76 -2.22
CA ILE A 83 11.41 -1.18 -1.37
C ILE A 83 11.99 0.08 -2.01
N ALA A 84 12.31 0.06 -3.30
CA ALA A 84 12.85 1.21 -4.01
C ALA A 84 11.86 2.38 -4.02
N GLU A 85 10.59 2.12 -4.31
CA GLU A 85 9.52 3.12 -4.29
C GLU A 85 9.35 3.72 -2.89
N LEU A 86 9.36 2.90 -1.84
CA LEU A 86 9.26 3.36 -0.46
C LEU A 86 10.48 4.21 -0.05
N GLN A 87 11.69 3.82 -0.46
CA GLN A 87 12.89 4.62 -0.25
C GLN A 87 12.82 5.98 -0.96
N GLN A 88 12.28 6.02 -2.18
CA GLN A 88 12.04 7.28 -2.89
C GLN A 88 11.02 8.15 -2.16
N GLN A 89 9.92 7.56 -1.66
CA GLN A 89 8.92 8.28 -0.86
C GLN A 89 9.52 8.86 0.42
N MET A 90 10.39 8.13 1.11
CA MET A 90 11.12 8.64 2.28
C MET A 90 12.03 9.83 1.93
N ALA A 91 12.73 9.76 0.79
CA ALA A 91 13.57 10.85 0.31
C ALA A 91 12.73 12.08 -0.09
N GLU A 92 11.58 11.87 -0.74
CA GLU A 92 10.65 12.94 -1.11
C GLU A 92 10.04 13.60 0.12
N LEU A 93 9.60 12.81 1.11
CA LEU A 93 9.08 13.31 2.38
C LEU A 93 10.13 14.18 3.13
N ALA A 94 11.41 13.84 3.02
CA ALA A 94 12.49 14.65 3.59
C ALA A 94 12.65 16.00 2.87
N ARG A 95 12.30 16.09 1.59
CA ARG A 95 12.35 17.32 0.77
C ARG A 95 11.07 18.15 0.81
N GLN A 96 9.94 17.54 1.20
CA GLN A 96 8.67 18.22 1.33
C GLN A 96 8.72 19.33 2.39
N GLN A 97 8.40 20.53 1.94
CA GLN A 97 8.24 21.73 2.76
C GLN A 97 6.77 21.85 3.20
N GLY A 98 6.52 22.36 4.40
CA GLY A 98 5.16 22.58 4.92
C GLY A 98 4.64 21.56 5.93
N LEU A 99 5.36 20.46 6.17
CA LEU A 99 5.06 19.53 7.28
C LEU A 99 5.73 19.98 8.58
N THR A 100 5.00 19.90 9.69
CA THR A 100 5.59 20.06 11.03
C THR A 100 6.65 19.00 11.30
N ALA A 101 7.58 19.28 12.22
CA ALA A 101 8.63 18.33 12.57
C ALA A 101 8.05 16.99 13.09
N GLU A 102 6.97 17.07 13.86
CA GLU A 102 6.28 15.93 14.45
C GLU A 102 5.56 15.09 13.40
N GLU A 103 4.75 15.71 12.52
CA GLU A 103 4.08 14.98 11.43
C GLU A 103 5.06 14.30 10.49
N ARG A 104 6.18 14.97 10.19
CA ARG A 104 7.24 14.38 9.37
C ARG A 104 7.87 13.17 10.07
N ALA A 105 8.14 13.27 11.37
CA ALA A 105 8.71 12.17 12.15
C ALA A 105 7.76 10.96 12.17
N THR A 106 6.48 11.16 12.44
CA THR A 106 5.47 10.08 12.44
C THR A 106 5.35 9.39 11.09
N ARG A 107 5.25 10.16 10.00
CA ARG A 107 5.18 9.59 8.64
C ARG A 107 6.44 8.81 8.29
N LEU A 108 7.60 9.34 8.64
CA LEU A 108 8.88 8.71 8.33
C LEU A 108 9.08 7.43 9.16
N ASP A 109 8.61 7.41 10.41
CA ASP A 109 8.61 6.20 11.25
C ASP A 109 7.71 5.08 10.67
N ALA A 110 6.51 5.45 10.19
CA ALA A 110 5.63 4.51 9.49
C ALA A 110 6.31 3.91 8.24
N LEU A 111 6.92 4.76 7.40
CA LEU A 111 7.66 4.31 6.21
C LEU A 111 8.86 3.42 6.57
N ARG A 112 9.59 3.71 7.66
CA ARG A 112 10.69 2.86 8.14
C ARG A 112 10.22 1.49 8.61
N THR A 113 9.07 1.44 9.28
CA THR A 113 8.46 0.18 9.73
C THR A 113 8.07 -0.68 8.54
N GLU A 114 7.42 -0.08 7.54
CA GLU A 114 7.07 -0.76 6.30
C GLU A 114 8.31 -1.23 5.53
N LEU A 115 9.36 -0.40 5.44
CA LEU A 115 10.63 -0.76 4.83
C LEU A 115 11.27 -1.99 5.51
N THR A 116 11.23 -2.04 6.83
CA THR A 116 11.76 -3.16 7.63
C THR A 116 10.97 -4.43 7.34
N SER A 117 9.64 -4.33 7.28
CA SER A 117 8.74 -5.44 6.93
C SER A 117 9.06 -5.98 5.52
N LEU A 118 9.10 -5.12 4.51
CA LEU A 118 9.42 -5.50 3.13
C LEU A 118 10.83 -6.09 3.00
N SER A 119 11.82 -5.53 3.71
CA SER A 119 13.20 -6.05 3.72
C SER A 119 13.27 -7.46 4.35
N SER A 120 12.47 -7.70 5.39
CA SER A 120 12.35 -9.04 6.00
C SER A 120 11.69 -10.04 5.04
N ALA A 121 10.63 -9.63 4.34
CA ALA A 121 9.96 -10.44 3.33
C ALA A 121 10.90 -10.77 2.16
N LEU A 122 11.70 -9.81 1.71
CA LEU A 122 12.72 -10.00 0.66
C LEU A 122 13.77 -11.02 1.09
N THR A 123 14.28 -10.91 2.32
CA THR A 123 15.25 -11.87 2.88
C THR A 123 14.67 -13.28 3.00
N SER A 124 13.39 -13.37 3.39
CA SER A 124 12.66 -14.64 3.44
C SER A 124 12.50 -15.25 2.05
N ALA A 125 12.16 -14.45 1.04
CA ALA A 125 12.04 -14.88 -0.35
C ALA A 125 13.39 -15.38 -0.91
N TYR A 126 14.50 -14.69 -0.62
CA TYR A 126 15.84 -15.19 -0.97
C TYR A 126 16.16 -16.53 -0.31
N SER A 127 15.78 -16.70 0.96
CA SER A 127 15.98 -17.96 1.68
C SER A 127 15.13 -19.09 1.10
N ALA A 128 13.89 -18.81 0.73
CA ALA A 128 12.99 -19.74 0.06
C ALA A 128 13.54 -20.12 -1.33
N LEU A 129 14.06 -19.16 -2.09
CA LEU A 129 14.70 -19.38 -3.38
C LEU A 129 15.91 -20.31 -3.22
N ALA A 130 16.82 -20.02 -2.28
CA ALA A 130 17.99 -20.85 -2.04
C ALA A 130 17.62 -22.29 -1.64
N LYS A 131 16.54 -22.48 -0.87
CA LYS A 131 16.02 -23.81 -0.54
C LYS A 131 15.43 -24.51 -1.75
N ALA A 132 14.60 -23.81 -2.53
CA ALA A 132 14.00 -24.36 -3.74
C ALA A 132 15.08 -24.77 -4.76
N MET A 133 16.15 -23.97 -4.91
CA MET A 133 17.28 -24.31 -5.78
C MET A 133 17.97 -25.61 -5.38
N LYS A 134 18.09 -25.88 -4.07
CA LYS A 134 18.67 -27.12 -3.53
C LYS A 134 17.74 -28.32 -3.64
N GLN A 135 16.43 -28.11 -3.54
CA GLN A 135 15.42 -29.18 -3.58
C GLN A 135 15.03 -29.61 -5.00
N GLN A 136 15.17 -28.70 -5.97
CA GLN A 136 14.80 -28.92 -7.37
C GLN A 136 15.95 -29.51 -8.21
N ASP A 137 17.10 -29.83 -7.58
CA ASP A 137 18.30 -30.35 -8.26
C ASP A 137 18.64 -29.59 -9.56
N LEU A 138 18.65 -28.25 -9.48
CA LEU A 138 18.88 -27.40 -10.65
C LEU A 138 20.22 -27.69 -11.31
N THR A 139 20.23 -27.70 -12.65
CA THR A 139 21.46 -27.76 -13.43
C THR A 139 22.33 -26.51 -13.19
N ASP A 140 23.62 -26.59 -13.48
CA ASP A 140 24.53 -25.46 -13.33
C ASP A 140 24.10 -24.25 -14.19
N GLU A 141 23.54 -24.52 -15.38
CA GLU A 141 22.99 -23.50 -16.29
C GLU A 141 21.75 -22.82 -15.72
N GLN A 142 20.84 -23.60 -15.13
CA GLN A 142 19.66 -23.05 -14.46
C GLN A 142 20.06 -22.22 -13.23
N ARG A 143 21.01 -22.69 -12.42
CA ARG A 143 21.53 -21.92 -11.29
C ARG A 143 22.17 -20.61 -11.73
N THR A 144 22.93 -20.62 -12.83
CA THR A 144 23.51 -19.41 -13.42
C THR A 144 22.44 -18.44 -13.89
N SER A 145 21.38 -18.95 -14.53
CA SER A 145 20.23 -18.14 -14.98
C SER A 145 19.52 -17.48 -13.80
N VAL A 146 19.28 -18.21 -12.70
CA VAL A 146 18.70 -17.65 -11.47
C VAL A 146 19.55 -16.50 -10.91
N LEU A 147 20.86 -16.69 -10.80
CA LEU A 147 21.77 -15.66 -10.30
C LEU A 147 21.78 -14.41 -11.19
N LYS A 148 21.73 -14.59 -12.51
CA LYS A 148 21.64 -13.49 -13.48
C LYS A 148 20.34 -12.71 -13.31
N LEU A 149 19.20 -13.39 -13.20
CA LEU A 149 17.87 -12.78 -13.06
C LEU A 149 17.69 -12.08 -11.71
N MET A 150 18.37 -12.55 -10.66
CA MET A 150 18.34 -11.93 -9.33
C MET A 150 19.00 -10.54 -9.31
N ASN A 151 20.05 -10.37 -10.12
CA ASN A 151 20.83 -9.13 -10.23
C ASN A 151 20.27 -8.18 -11.30
N ALA A 152 19.30 -8.63 -12.11
CA ALA A 152 18.54 -7.79 -13.03
C ALA A 152 17.48 -6.95 -12.29
#